data_AF-A0A382UTL9-F1
#
_entry.id   AF-A0A382UTL9-F1
#
_cell.length_a   1.000
_cell.length_b   1.000
_cell.length_c   1.000
_cell.angle_alpha   90.00
_cell.angle_beta   90.00
_cell.angle_gamma   90.00
#
_symmetry.space_group_name_H-M   'P 1'
#
loop_
_entity.id
_entity.type
_entity.pdbx_description
1 polymer ?
#
loop_
_entity_poly.entity_id
_entity_poly.type
_entity_poly.pdbx_seq_one_letter_code
_entity_poly.pdbx_strand_id
1 'polypeptide(L)'
;MQAQGLVYQLVLMIHVLLFVYWLGGDLGVFYSSGFLIRPELSRETRLVAAKIMFNLDLVPRICMSLMLTVGGILSEAVGLVHPPWQMAGIILLGPVWLSMVLFLHFRGGTEAAKKLTKIDFWFRWVVVFGIIASVGYSWSTGRLHPAPWVAGKLLVFAA
;
A
#
# COMPACT_ATOMS: atom_id res chain seq x y z
N MET A 1 7.00 -28.65 -8.86
CA MET A 1 7.16 -27.20 -9.08
C MET A 1 6.83 -26.92 -10.53
N GLN A 2 5.61 -26.50 -10.85
CA GLN A 2 5.32 -25.99 -12.20
C GLN A 2 6.19 -24.76 -12.42
N ALA A 3 6.86 -24.66 -13.57
CA ALA A 3 7.57 -23.46 -13.98
C ALA A 3 6.52 -22.34 -14.12
N GLN A 4 6.35 -21.55 -13.06
CA GLN A 4 5.48 -20.38 -13.10
C GLN A 4 6.05 -19.41 -14.14
N GLY A 5 5.21 -18.96 -15.07
CA GLY A 5 5.64 -18.16 -16.22
C GLY A 5 6.34 -16.85 -15.84
N LEU A 6 7.07 -16.24 -16.78
CA LEU A 6 7.81 -15.00 -16.58
C LEU A 6 6.99 -13.89 -15.90
N VAL A 7 5.73 -13.74 -16.29
CA VAL A 7 4.81 -12.75 -15.71
C VAL A 7 4.66 -12.93 -14.20
N TYR A 8 4.46 -14.16 -13.73
CA TYR A 8 4.35 -14.43 -12.30
C TYR A 8 5.63 -14.03 -11.56
N GLN A 9 6.80 -14.38 -12.10
CA GLN A 9 8.08 -14.03 -11.45
C GLN A 9 8.30 -12.52 -11.38
N LEU A 10 7.93 -11.78 -12.43
CA LEU A 10 8.00 -10.33 -12.43
C LEU A 10 7.05 -9.70 -11.40
N VAL A 11 5.81 -10.17 -11.32
CA VAL A 11 4.83 -9.67 -10.34
C VAL A 11 5.29 -10.01 -8.92
N LEU A 12 5.83 -11.21 -8.69
CA LEU A 12 6.39 -11.60 -7.40
C LEU A 12 7.58 -10.72 -7.03
N MET A 13 8.48 -10.45 -7.96
CA MET A 13 9.61 -9.54 -7.75
C MET A 13 9.12 -8.15 -7.36
N ILE A 14 8.15 -7.60 -8.10
CA ILE A 14 7.53 -6.31 -7.77
C ILE A 14 6.93 -6.34 -6.38
N HIS A 15 6.23 -7.41 -6.00
CA HIS A 15 5.65 -7.54 -4.66
C HIS A 15 6.70 -7.47 -3.56
N VAL A 16 7.82 -8.18 -3.73
CA VAL A 16 8.95 -8.15 -2.79
C VAL A 16 9.60 -6.77 -2.74
N LEU A 17 9.82 -6.13 -3.89
CA LEU A 17 10.38 -4.78 -3.95
C LEU A 17 9.47 -3.78 -3.23
N LEU A 18 8.16 -3.82 -3.49
CA LEU A 18 7.19 -2.97 -2.78
C LEU A 18 7.28 -3.17 -1.27
N PHE A 19 7.42 -4.40 -0.79
CA PHE A 19 7.57 -4.67 0.64
C PHE A 19 8.86 -4.11 1.23
N VAL A 20 10.01 -4.33 0.56
CA VAL A 20 11.31 -3.85 1.03
C VAL A 20 11.38 -2.32 1.04
N TYR A 21 10.88 -1.66 -0.02
CA TYR A 21 10.85 -0.20 -0.10
C TYR A 21 9.85 0.42 0.87
N TRP A 22 8.71 -0.25 1.12
CA TRP A 22 7.78 0.19 2.15
C TRP A 22 8.46 0.21 3.51
N LEU A 23 9.01 -0.94 3.94
CA LEU A 23 9.65 -1.07 5.25
C LEU A 23 10.85 -0.12 5.40
N GLY A 24 11.68 -0.01 4.36
CA GLY A 24 12.84 0.90 4.35
C GLY A 24 12.44 2.37 4.41
N GLY A 25 11.37 2.76 3.70
CA GLY A 25 10.83 4.13 3.72
C GLY A 25 10.31 4.51 5.10
N ASP A 26 9.49 3.66 5.72
CA ASP A 26 8.95 3.89 7.07
C ASP A 26 10.07 3.98 8.12
N LEU A 27 11.07 3.09 8.05
CA LEU A 27 12.22 3.15 8.95
C LEU A 27 13.00 4.46 8.81
N GLY A 28 13.19 4.95 7.58
CA GLY A 28 13.89 6.20 7.36
C GLY A 28 13.09 7.43 7.80
N VAL A 29 11.75 7.42 7.67
CA VAL A 29 10.87 8.45 8.23
C VAL A 29 10.97 8.45 9.76
N PHE A 30 10.87 7.28 10.39
CA PHE A 30 11.02 7.13 11.83
C PHE A 30 12.38 7.64 12.32
N TYR A 31 13.47 7.23 11.67
CA TYR A 31 14.82 7.69 12.00
C TYR A 31 14.97 9.21 11.84
N SER A 32 14.46 9.76 10.74
CA SER A 32 14.51 11.20 10.46
C SER A 32 13.74 12.02 11.49
N SER A 33 12.60 11.50 11.97
CA SER A 33 11.78 12.17 12.99
C SER A 33 12.55 12.42 14.30
N GLY A 34 13.52 11.55 14.64
CA GLY A 34 14.38 11.71 15.80
C GLY A 34 15.23 12.97 15.76
N PHE A 35 15.62 13.47 14.59
CA PHE A 35 16.38 14.72 14.47
C PHE A 35 15.49 15.96 14.62
N LEU A 36 14.17 15.85 14.39
CA LEU A 36 13.26 17.00 14.54
C LEU A 36 13.04 17.37 16.01
N ILE A 37 13.11 16.41 16.92
CA ILE A 37 12.82 16.61 18.34
C ILE A 37 14.05 16.96 19.19
N ARG A 38 15.26 16.90 18.60
CA ARG A 38 16.52 17.19 19.29
C ARG A 38 16.70 18.70 19.51
N PRO A 39 16.70 19.19 20.77
CA PRO A 39 16.88 20.61 21.07
C PRO A 39 18.28 21.11 20.71
N GLU A 40 19.29 20.25 20.76
CA GLU A 40 20.70 20.56 20.47
C GLU A 40 20.98 20.89 18.99
N LEU A 41 20.07 20.52 18.09
CA LEU A 41 20.21 20.82 16.67
C LEU A 41 19.69 22.22 16.34
N SER A 42 20.35 22.88 15.41
CA SER A 42 19.90 24.18 14.90
C SER A 42 18.54 24.05 14.21
N ARG A 43 17.80 25.17 14.16
CA ARG A 43 16.51 25.23 13.45
C ARG A 43 16.67 24.82 11.98
N GLU A 44 17.75 25.25 11.33
CA GLU A 44 18.02 24.95 9.93
C GLU A 44 18.23 23.44 9.71
N THR A 45 19.01 22.78 10.56
CA THR A 45 19.21 21.32 10.51
C THR A 45 17.89 20.58 10.68
N ARG A 46 17.03 21.01 11.61
CA ARG A 46 15.70 20.42 11.80
C ARG A 46 14.79 20.59 10.58
N LEU A 47 14.86 21.74 9.89
CA LEU A 47 14.10 21.97 8.66
C LEU A 47 14.57 21.08 7.50
N VAL A 48 15.88 20.87 7.37
CA VAL A 48 16.43 19.93 6.37
C VAL A 48 15.98 18.51 6.67
N ALA A 49 16.08 18.07 7.93
CA ALA A 49 15.60 16.76 8.35
C ALA A 49 14.08 16.60 8.09
N ALA A 50 13.28 17.64 8.36
CA ALA A 50 11.85 17.64 8.07
C ALA A 50 11.55 17.49 6.58
N LYS A 51 12.33 18.16 5.71
CA LYS A 51 12.20 18.04 4.26
C LYS A 51 12.57 16.63 3.76
N ILE A 52 13.63 16.03 4.30
CA ILE A 52 14.00 14.64 3.99
C ILE A 52 12.87 13.70 4.41
N MET A 53 12.40 13.82 5.65
CA MET A 53 11.30 13.03 6.20
C MET A 53 10.04 13.12 5.33
N PHE A 54 9.63 14.34 4.94
CA PHE A 54 8.45 14.56 4.11
C PHE A 54 8.56 13.93 2.72
N ASN A 55 9.72 14.01 2.06
CA ASN A 55 9.91 13.40 0.75
C ASN A 55 10.03 11.87 0.85
N LEU A 56 10.67 11.37 1.90
CA LEU A 56 10.82 9.94 2.11
C LEU A 56 9.49 9.26 2.44
N ASP A 57 8.59 9.95 3.13
CA ASP A 57 7.22 9.52 3.43
C ASP A 57 6.34 9.29 2.18
N LEU A 58 6.77 9.75 1.00
CA LEU A 58 6.09 9.40 -0.25
C LEU A 58 6.28 7.91 -0.62
N VAL A 59 7.47 7.35 -0.38
CA VAL A 59 7.82 5.97 -0.75
C VAL A 59 6.86 4.93 -0.16
N PRO A 60 6.63 4.90 1.18
CA PRO A 60 5.71 3.93 1.77
C PRO A 60 4.27 4.11 1.27
N ARG A 61 3.83 5.35 0.99
CA ARG A 61 2.49 5.61 0.43
C ARG A 61 2.33 5.05 -0.98
N ILE A 62 3.35 5.17 -1.83
CA ILE A 62 3.37 4.54 -3.15
C ILE A 62 3.29 3.03 -3.01
N CYS A 63 4.14 2.45 -2.15
CA CYS A 63 4.20 1.00 -1.96
C CYS A 63 2.85 0.43 -1.50
N MET A 64 2.25 1.06 -0.49
CA MET A 64 0.94 0.69 0.05
C MET A 64 -0.17 0.79 -1.01
N SER A 65 -0.18 1.83 -1.84
CA SER A 65 -1.20 2.00 -2.90
C SER A 65 -1.19 0.88 -3.94
N LEU A 66 -0.03 0.30 -4.22
CA LEU A 66 0.16 -0.76 -5.23
C LEU A 66 0.10 -2.17 -4.65
N MET A 67 0.31 -2.32 -3.34
CA MET A 67 0.47 -3.61 -2.65
C MET A 67 -0.72 -4.54 -2.88
N LEU A 68 -1.94 -4.03 -2.75
CA LEU A 68 -3.17 -4.82 -2.91
C LEU A 68 -3.37 -5.28 -4.37
N THR A 69 -3.01 -4.46 -5.35
CA THR A 69 -3.10 -4.84 -6.77
C THR A 69 -2.14 -5.97 -7.08
N VAL A 70 -0.87 -5.84 -6.69
CA VAL A 70 0.15 -6.84 -6.96
C VAL A 70 -0.14 -8.13 -6.16
N GLY A 71 -0.52 -8.02 -4.89
CA GLY A 71 -0.92 -9.16 -4.07
C GLY A 71 -2.16 -9.87 -4.60
N GLY A 72 -3.15 -9.13 -5.09
CA GLY A 72 -4.38 -9.67 -5.68
C GLY A 72 -4.17 -10.36 -7.03
N ILE A 73 -3.19 -9.92 -7.83
CA ILE A 73 -2.77 -10.66 -9.04
C ILE A 73 -2.07 -11.97 -8.65
N LEU A 74 -1.21 -11.94 -7.63
CA LEU A 74 -0.51 -13.14 -7.14
C LEU A 74 -1.44 -14.15 -6.45
N SER A 75 -2.57 -13.70 -5.89
CA SER A 75 -3.51 -14.62 -5.22
C SER A 75 -4.13 -15.63 -6.18
N GLU A 76 -4.29 -15.32 -7.48
CA GLU A 76 -4.74 -16.31 -8.46
C GLU A 76 -3.73 -17.45 -8.65
N ALA A 77 -2.43 -17.12 -8.64
CA ALA A 77 -1.37 -18.09 -8.81
C ALA A 77 -1.24 -19.09 -7.64
N VAL A 78 -1.88 -18.80 -6.50
CA VAL A 78 -1.98 -19.70 -5.34
C VAL A 78 -3.36 -20.35 -5.21
N GLY A 79 -4.20 -20.25 -6.25
CA GLY A 79 -5.49 -20.94 -6.36
C GLY A 79 -6.72 -20.11 -5.97
N LEU A 80 -6.57 -18.82 -5.67
CA LEU A 80 -7.70 -17.93 -5.34
C LEU A 80 -8.23 -17.24 -6.60
N VAL A 81 -8.98 -17.95 -7.44
CA VAL A 81 -9.47 -17.46 -8.75
C VAL A 81 -10.49 -16.33 -8.60
N HIS A 82 -10.23 -15.14 -9.11
CA HIS A 82 -11.17 -14.01 -8.99
C HIS A 82 -12.17 -13.97 -10.14
N PRO A 83 -13.46 -13.64 -9.89
CA PRO A 83 -14.37 -13.25 -10.94
C PRO A 83 -13.82 -12.04 -11.74
N PRO A 84 -14.11 -11.91 -13.05
CA PRO A 84 -13.54 -10.85 -13.88
C PRO A 84 -13.78 -9.43 -13.35
N TRP A 85 -14.96 -9.16 -12.77
CA TRP A 85 -15.28 -7.86 -12.17
C TRP A 85 -14.41 -7.56 -10.94
N GLN A 86 -14.08 -8.57 -10.14
CA GLN A 86 -13.23 -8.42 -8.96
C GLN A 86 -11.79 -8.18 -9.38
N MET A 87 -11.29 -8.93 -10.37
CA MET A 87 -9.95 -8.74 -10.93
C MET A 87 -9.80 -7.35 -11.56
N ALA A 88 -10.81 -6.87 -12.30
CA ALA A 88 -10.82 -5.51 -12.83
C ALA A 88 -10.71 -4.46 -11.70
N GLY A 89 -11.44 -4.66 -10.59
CA GLY A 89 -11.32 -3.82 -9.39
C GLY A 89 -9.91 -3.85 -8.78
N ILE A 90 -9.30 -5.03 -8.63
CA ILE A 90 -7.93 -5.21 -8.12
C ILE A 90 -6.92 -4.48 -9.01
N ILE A 91 -7.02 -4.61 -10.33
CA ILE A 91 -6.11 -3.98 -11.28
C ILE A 91 -6.26 -2.45 -11.27
N LEU A 92 -7.49 -1.94 -11.20
CA LEU A 92 -7.75 -0.49 -11.20
C LEU A 92 -7.40 0.17 -9.87
N LEU A 93 -7.48 -0.55 -8.76
CA LEU A 93 -7.20 -0.04 -7.42
C LEU A 93 -5.82 0.65 -7.33
N GLY A 94 -4.77 -0.01 -7.84
CA GLY A 94 -3.39 0.45 -7.76
C GLY A 94 -3.15 1.76 -8.49
N PRO A 95 -3.41 1.85 -9.80
CA PRO A 95 -3.24 3.08 -10.57
C PRO A 95 -4.09 4.25 -10.06
N VAL A 96 -5.34 3.99 -9.65
CA VAL A 96 -6.23 5.02 -9.11
C VAL A 96 -5.68 5.55 -7.80
N TRP A 97 -5.33 4.66 -6.86
CA TRP A 97 -4.82 5.06 -5.56
C TRP A 97 -3.46 5.74 -5.67
N LEU A 98 -2.55 5.21 -6.49
CA LEU A 98 -1.25 5.81 -6.76
C LEU A 98 -1.41 7.24 -7.30
N SER A 99 -2.31 7.45 -8.26
CA SER A 99 -2.58 8.77 -8.82
C SER A 99 -3.05 9.76 -7.74
N MET A 100 -3.91 9.32 -6.82
CA MET A 100 -4.33 10.14 -5.68
C MET A 100 -3.16 10.49 -4.76
N VAL A 101 -2.32 9.51 -4.41
CA VAL A 101 -1.14 9.69 -3.56
C VAL A 101 -0.17 10.71 -4.19
N LEU A 102 0.17 10.54 -5.47
CA LEU A 102 1.08 11.43 -6.19
C LEU A 102 0.49 12.85 -6.30
N PHE A 103 -0.81 12.96 -6.60
CA PHE A 103 -1.47 14.27 -6.66
C PHE A 103 -1.42 15.00 -5.32
N LEU A 104 -1.72 14.30 -4.21
CA LEU A 104 -1.68 14.89 -2.87
C LEU A 104 -0.28 15.35 -2.47
N HIS A 105 0.75 14.60 -2.86
CA HIS A 105 2.14 14.97 -2.57
C HIS A 105 2.61 16.19 -3.37
N PHE A 106 2.41 16.18 -4.70
CA PHE A 106 2.94 17.25 -5.56
C PHE A 106 2.07 18.50 -5.63
N ARG A 107 0.76 18.39 -5.37
CA ARG A 107 -0.18 19.53 -5.41
C ARG A 107 -0.74 19.88 -4.02
N GLY A 108 0.00 19.53 -2.97
CA GLY A 108 -0.31 19.90 -1.60
C GLY A 108 -0.56 21.40 -1.44
N GLY A 109 -1.54 21.76 -0.62
CA GLY A 109 -1.90 23.16 -0.36
C GLY A 109 -2.96 23.77 -1.28
N THR A 110 -3.32 23.12 -2.39
CA THR A 110 -4.43 23.57 -3.25
C THR A 110 -5.80 23.20 -2.68
N GLU A 111 -6.86 23.95 -3.02
CA GLU A 111 -8.24 23.61 -2.64
C GLU A 111 -8.67 22.24 -3.20
N ALA A 112 -8.19 21.88 -4.39
CA ALA A 112 -8.38 20.57 -4.97
C ALA A 112 -7.74 19.46 -4.12
N ALA A 113 -6.50 19.66 -3.64
CA ALA A 113 -5.84 18.72 -2.75
C ALA A 113 -6.57 18.58 -1.41
N LYS A 114 -7.09 19.67 -0.82
CA LYS A 114 -7.89 19.59 0.42
C LYS A 114 -9.15 18.71 0.25
N LYS A 115 -9.86 18.87 -0.87
CA LYS A 115 -11.00 17.99 -1.20
C LYS A 115 -10.56 16.54 -1.40
N LEU A 116 -9.47 16.33 -2.15
CA LEU A 116 -8.94 15.00 -2.40
C LEU A 116 -8.44 14.31 -1.12
N THR A 117 -7.92 15.04 -0.13
CA THR A 117 -7.52 14.48 1.17
C THR A 117 -8.72 13.86 1.90
N LYS A 118 -9.90 14.51 1.85
CA LYS A 118 -11.13 13.95 2.42
C LYS A 118 -11.56 12.69 1.68
N ILE A 119 -11.45 12.70 0.36
CA ILE A 119 -11.78 11.54 -0.48
C ILE A 119 -10.82 10.38 -0.18
N ASP A 120 -9.50 10.61 -0.14
CA ASP A 120 -8.48 9.61 0.19
C ASP A 120 -8.70 9.01 1.59
N PHE A 121 -9.06 9.83 2.58
CA PHE A 121 -9.40 9.36 3.92
C PHE A 121 -10.57 8.37 3.92
N TRP A 122 -11.70 8.73 3.30
CA TRP A 122 -12.86 7.83 3.24
C TRP A 122 -12.58 6.60 2.37
N PHE A 123 -11.86 6.78 1.28
CA PHE A 123 -11.44 5.70 0.40
C PHE A 123 -10.62 4.64 1.16
N ARG A 124 -9.69 5.05 2.02
CA ARG A 124 -8.92 4.14 2.90
C ARG A 124 -9.83 3.31 3.80
N TRP A 125 -10.81 3.94 4.43
CA TRP A 125 -11.78 3.23 5.27
C TRP A 125 -12.62 2.24 4.46
N VAL A 126 -13.07 2.62 3.26
CA VAL A 126 -13.78 1.71 2.35
C VAL A 126 -12.90 0.51 1.98
N VAL A 127 -11.61 0.71 1.73
CA VAL A 127 -10.66 -0.38 1.47
C VAL A 127 -10.51 -1.29 2.69
N VAL A 128 -10.31 -0.74 3.89
CA VAL A 128 -10.16 -1.50 5.14
C VAL A 128 -11.41 -2.37 5.40
N PHE A 129 -12.59 -1.76 5.41
CA PHE A 129 -13.84 -2.50 5.61
C PHE A 129 -14.11 -3.50 4.49
N GLY A 130 -13.78 -3.14 3.24
CA GLY A 130 -13.88 -4.02 2.09
C GLY A 130 -12.99 -5.25 2.21
N ILE A 131 -11.76 -5.10 2.70
CA ILE A 131 -10.84 -6.21 2.96
C ILE A 131 -11.42 -7.12 4.05
N ILE A 132 -11.82 -6.56 5.19
CA ILE A 132 -12.36 -7.34 6.32
C ILE A 132 -13.60 -8.13 5.88
N ALA A 133 -14.54 -7.47 5.17
CA ALA A 133 -15.73 -8.13 4.64
C ALA A 133 -15.39 -9.21 3.62
N SER A 134 -14.46 -8.93 2.68
CA SER A 134 -14.01 -9.88 1.67
C SER A 134 -13.34 -11.11 2.29
N VAL A 135 -12.49 -10.92 3.29
CA VAL A 135 -11.84 -12.00 4.04
C VAL A 135 -12.88 -12.82 4.80
N GLY A 136 -13.80 -12.17 5.54
CA GLY A 136 -14.86 -12.85 6.28
C GLY A 136 -15.76 -13.70 5.38
N TYR A 137 -16.20 -13.15 4.24
CA TYR A 137 -16.99 -13.89 3.25
C TYR A 137 -16.20 -15.06 2.66
N SER A 138 -14.96 -14.83 2.22
CA SER A 138 -14.12 -15.86 1.60
C SER A 138 -13.69 -16.94 2.59
N TRP A 139 -13.65 -16.63 3.89
CA TRP A 139 -13.43 -17.59 4.96
C TRP A 139 -14.68 -18.45 5.19
N SER A 140 -15.86 -17.83 5.31
CA SER A 140 -17.12 -18.55 5.53
C SER A 140 -17.48 -19.53 4.40
N THR A 141 -17.03 -19.23 3.17
CA THR A 141 -17.22 -20.09 1.98
C THR A 141 -16.13 -21.15 1.81
N GLY A 142 -15.13 -21.21 2.71
CA GLY A 142 -14.00 -22.13 2.64
C GLY A 142 -12.97 -21.82 1.55
N ARG A 143 -13.19 -20.77 0.75
CA ARG A 143 -12.32 -20.37 -0.38
C ARG A 143 -10.90 -20.04 0.07
N LEU A 144 -10.73 -19.47 1.27
CA LEU A 144 -9.42 -19.12 1.83
C LEU A 144 -8.72 -20.26 2.59
N HIS A 145 -9.38 -21.39 2.83
CA HIS A 145 -8.79 -22.52 3.60
C HIS A 145 -7.51 -23.11 2.98
N PRO A 146 -7.35 -23.17 1.64
CA PRO A 146 -6.09 -23.63 1.03
C PRO A 146 -4.93 -22.64 1.23
N ALA A 147 -5.21 -21.37 1.51
CA ALA A 147 -4.22 -20.30 1.61
C ALA A 147 -4.54 -19.35 2.80
N PRO A 148 -4.57 -19.85 4.05
CA PRO A 148 -4.98 -19.06 5.21
C PRO A 148 -3.99 -17.92 5.51
N TRP A 149 -2.73 -18.06 5.09
CA TRP A 149 -1.72 -17.02 5.19
C TRP A 149 -2.07 -15.77 4.34
N VAL A 150 -2.83 -15.92 3.26
CA VAL A 150 -3.32 -14.77 2.45
C VAL A 150 -4.32 -13.96 3.28
N ALA A 151 -5.23 -14.64 3.99
CA ALA A 151 -6.16 -13.99 4.91
C ALA A 151 -5.40 -13.22 6.00
N GLY A 152 -4.38 -13.83 6.60
CA GLY A 152 -3.52 -13.18 7.58
C GLY A 152 -2.85 -11.91 7.04
N LYS A 153 -2.24 -11.98 5.85
CA LYS A 153 -1.61 -10.81 5.20
C LYS A 153 -2.61 -9.68 4.95
N LEU A 154 -3.81 -10.01 4.47
CA LEU A 154 -4.85 -9.03 4.20
C LEU A 154 -5.35 -8.36 5.48
N LEU A 155 -5.54 -9.13 6.56
CA LEU A 155 -5.94 -8.57 7.85
C LEU A 155 -4.85 -7.70 8.48
N VAL A 156 -3.57 -8.08 8.34
CA VAL A 156 -2.43 -7.24 8.77
C VAL A 156 -2.38 -5.94 7.97
N PHE A 157 -2.67 -5.98 6.66
CA PHE A 157 -2.74 -4.77 5.84
C PHE A 157 -3.89 -3.84 6.25
N ALA A 158 -4.98 -4.41 6.78
CA ALA A 158 -6.17 -3.68 7.19
C ALA A 158 -6.17 -3.24 8.67
N ALA A 159 -5.10 -3.53 9.42
CA ALA A 159 -4.92 -3.17 10.83
C ALA A 159 -4.27 -1.79 10.97
#